data_AF-A0AAW8BER4-F1
#
_entry.id   AF-A0AAW8BER4-F1
#
_cell.length_a   1.000
_cell.length_b   1.000
_cell.length_c   1.000
_cell.angle_alpha   90.00
_cell.angle_beta   90.00
_cell.angle_gamma   90.00
#
_symmetry.space_group_name_H-M   'P 1'
#
loop_
_entity.id
_entity.type
_entity.pdbx_description
1 polymer ?
#
loop_
_entity_poly.entity_id
_entity_poly.type
_entity_poly.pdbx_seq_one_letter_code
_entity_poly.pdbx_strand_id
1 'polypeptide(L)'
;MRQTKLENRKSTIQQALKFLGLFVLAISLFTFTSCRSDDDPVDNDFFAGTYKGAISYNDGSSTISKDDGSVFVTKIASGTKYNFRFSDGIPDLNGVEFKKEGDNVLVMVGGTATSYIRIDNNDLKILYIADGKTWTANGKR
;
A
#
# COMPACT_ATOMS: atom_id res chain seq x y z
N MET A 1 72.00 13.98 21.73
CA MET A 1 70.84 14.41 20.92
C MET A 1 69.88 13.29 20.47
N ARG A 2 70.22 11.99 20.55
CA ARG A 2 69.30 10.90 20.12
C ARG A 2 68.35 10.37 21.21
N GLN A 3 68.72 10.44 22.48
CA GLN A 3 67.93 9.88 23.59
C GLN A 3 66.63 10.66 23.88
N THR A 4 66.69 12.00 23.83
CA THR A 4 65.52 12.88 24.06
C THR A 4 64.42 12.78 22.99
N LYS A 5 64.76 12.36 21.77
CA LYS A 5 63.80 12.20 20.67
C LYS A 5 62.97 10.91 20.78
N LEU A 6 63.49 9.90 21.49
CA LEU A 6 62.83 8.59 21.63
C LEU A 6 61.80 8.58 22.77
N GLU A 7 62.07 9.27 23.88
CA GLU A 7 61.13 9.43 25.00
C GLU A 7 59.88 10.22 24.62
N ASN A 8 60.03 11.34 23.89
CA ASN A 8 58.89 12.13 23.44
C ASN A 8 57.93 11.33 22.54
N ARG A 9 58.46 10.43 21.69
CA ARG A 9 57.63 9.56 20.83
C ARG A 9 56.84 8.53 21.62
N LYS A 10 57.43 7.93 22.66
CA LYS A 10 56.73 6.98 23.55
C LYS A 10 55.60 7.67 24.32
N SER A 11 55.85 8.89 24.83
CA SER A 11 54.86 9.70 25.54
C SER A 11 53.64 10.03 24.67
N THR A 12 53.85 10.50 23.44
CA THR A 12 52.77 10.84 22.51
C THR A 12 51.94 9.63 22.08
N ILE A 13 52.57 8.46 21.86
CA ILE A 13 51.87 7.22 21.50
C ILE A 13 51.01 6.70 22.68
N GLN A 14 51.51 6.79 23.91
CA GLN A 14 50.73 6.42 25.10
C GLN A 14 49.54 7.35 25.35
N GLN A 15 49.65 8.64 25.02
CA GLN A 15 48.51 9.55 25.11
C GLN A 15 47.50 9.32 23.98
N ALA A 16 47.94 9.04 22.76
CA ALA A 16 47.06 8.73 21.63
C ALA A 16 46.25 7.43 21.84
N LEU A 17 46.84 6.40 22.45
CA LEU A 17 46.15 5.15 22.80
C LEU A 17 45.01 5.36 23.82
N LYS A 18 45.16 6.31 24.75
CA LYS A 18 44.13 6.64 25.76
C LYS A 18 42.92 7.35 25.15
N PHE A 19 43.15 8.23 24.18
CA PHE A 19 42.05 8.92 23.47
C PHE A 19 41.35 8.02 22.46
N LEU A 20 42.06 7.09 21.81
CA LEU A 20 41.46 6.12 20.89
C LEU A 20 40.56 5.09 21.61
N GLY A 21 40.99 4.61 22.79
CA GLY A 21 40.19 3.68 23.61
C GLY A 21 38.87 4.26 24.10
N LEU A 22 38.85 5.57 24.41
CA LEU A 22 37.64 6.26 24.86
C LEU A 22 36.65 6.55 23.72
N PHE A 23 37.15 6.72 22.49
CA PHE A 23 36.32 6.95 21.30
C PHE A 23 35.61 5.67 20.82
N VAL A 24 36.25 4.50 20.94
CA VAL A 24 35.66 3.20 20.55
C VAL A 24 34.53 2.79 21.50
N LEU A 25 34.58 3.15 22.79
CA LEU A 25 33.53 2.87 23.77
C LEU A 25 32.28 3.75 23.62
N ALA A 26 32.39 4.92 22.97
CA ALA A 26 31.25 5.82 22.76
C ALA A 26 30.38 5.45 21.54
N ILE A 27 30.90 4.63 20.63
CA ILE A 27 30.23 4.27 19.36
C ILE A 27 29.34 3.02 19.52
N SER A 28 29.56 2.17 20.53
CA SER A 28 28.77 0.96 20.78
C SER A 28 27.37 1.23 21.34
N LEU A 29 27.03 2.48 21.67
CA LEU A 29 25.71 2.87 22.19
C LEU A 29 24.73 3.37 21.11
N PHE A 30 25.16 3.46 19.85
CA PHE A 30 24.31 3.93 18.74
C PHE A 30 23.86 2.84 17.75
N THR A 31 24.13 1.56 18.03
CA THR A 31 23.72 0.44 17.15
C THR A 31 22.38 -0.18 17.53
N PHE A 32 21.43 0.62 18.03
CA PHE A 32 20.02 0.25 18.08
C PHE A 32 19.20 1.17 17.16
N THR A 33 19.73 1.50 15.97
CA THR A 33 18.82 1.82 14.87
C THR A 33 18.12 0.53 14.53
N SER A 34 16.87 0.43 14.98
CA SER A 34 15.88 -0.58 14.63
C SER A 34 16.38 -1.59 13.61
N CYS A 35 16.37 -2.88 13.96
CA CYS A 35 15.85 -3.84 13.00
C CYS A 35 14.49 -3.29 12.58
N ARG A 36 14.48 -2.43 11.56
CA ARG A 36 13.35 -2.26 10.69
C ARG A 36 13.23 -3.67 10.17
N SER A 37 12.27 -4.41 10.74
CA SER A 37 11.88 -5.66 10.15
C SER A 37 11.73 -5.32 8.68
N ASP A 38 12.63 -5.87 7.90
CA ASP A 38 12.50 -6.01 6.47
C ASP A 38 11.42 -7.08 6.26
N ASP A 39 10.27 -6.89 6.92
CA ASP A 39 8.99 -7.29 6.41
C ASP A 39 8.75 -6.24 5.34
N ASP A 40 9.16 -6.52 4.11
CA ASP A 40 8.88 -5.65 2.96
C ASP A 40 7.62 -6.19 2.25
N PRO A 41 6.38 -5.91 2.74
CA PRO A 41 5.15 -6.18 2.02
C PRO A 41 4.87 -5.06 0.99
N VAL A 42 5.89 -4.57 0.28
CA VAL A 42 5.71 -3.73 -0.91
C VAL A 42 5.01 -4.62 -1.94
N ASP A 43 3.73 -4.53 -2.31
CA ASP A 43 2.61 -3.62 -2.09
C ASP A 43 1.43 -4.47 -1.56
N ASN A 44 1.12 -4.47 -0.26
CA ASN A 44 -0.24 -4.81 0.14
C ASN A 44 -1.10 -3.64 -0.30
N ASP A 45 -1.61 -3.73 -1.53
CA ASP A 45 -2.57 -2.76 -2.04
C ASP A 45 -3.78 -2.77 -1.11
N PHE A 46 -3.82 -1.78 -0.23
CA PHE A 46 -4.81 -1.64 0.82
C PHE A 46 -6.24 -1.72 0.27
N PHE A 47 -6.43 -1.35 -1.00
CA PHE A 47 -7.71 -1.37 -1.71
C PHE A 47 -8.10 -2.76 -2.25
N ALA A 48 -7.14 -3.65 -2.49
CA ALA A 48 -7.39 -5.00 -2.99
C ALA A 48 -7.93 -5.93 -1.90
N GLY A 49 -8.89 -6.79 -2.24
CA GLY A 49 -9.53 -7.71 -1.30
C GLY A 49 -11.01 -7.94 -1.61
N THR A 50 -11.67 -8.76 -0.80
CA THR A 50 -13.08 -9.11 -0.97
C THR A 50 -13.98 -8.19 -0.14
N TYR A 51 -14.82 -7.41 -0.81
CA TYR A 51 -15.86 -6.61 -0.18
C TYR A 51 -17.17 -7.39 -0.23
N LYS A 52 -17.84 -7.54 0.92
CA LYS A 52 -19.13 -8.25 1.02
C LYS A 52 -20.26 -7.26 1.24
N GLY A 53 -21.41 -7.51 0.61
CA GLY A 53 -22.59 -6.68 0.76
C GLY A 53 -23.50 -6.75 -0.46
N ALA A 54 -24.35 -5.75 -0.60
CA ALA A 54 -25.34 -5.71 -1.66
C ALA A 54 -24.68 -5.50 -3.03
N ILE A 55 -24.99 -6.35 -4.00
CA ILE A 55 -24.56 -6.23 -5.39
C ILE A 55 -25.77 -6.32 -6.33
N SER A 56 -25.70 -5.62 -7.46
CA SER A 56 -26.67 -5.80 -8.53
C SER A 56 -26.07 -5.58 -9.90
N TYR A 57 -26.70 -6.19 -10.89
CA TYR A 57 -26.39 -6.00 -12.30
C TYR A 57 -27.68 -5.98 -13.11
N ASN A 58 -27.81 -4.98 -13.97
CA ASN A 58 -28.89 -4.86 -14.92
C ASN A 58 -28.31 -4.80 -16.34
N ASP A 59 -28.75 -5.69 -17.21
CA ASP A 59 -28.24 -5.79 -18.59
C ASP A 59 -29.04 -4.99 -19.63
N GLY A 60 -30.02 -4.20 -19.18
CA GLY A 60 -31.03 -3.50 -19.98
C GLY A 60 -32.35 -4.26 -20.13
N SER A 61 -32.39 -5.54 -19.79
CA SER A 61 -33.56 -6.41 -19.92
C SER A 61 -33.89 -7.22 -18.66
N SER A 62 -32.85 -7.65 -17.94
CA SER A 62 -32.94 -8.49 -16.76
C SER A 62 -32.12 -7.89 -15.62
N THR A 63 -32.39 -8.33 -14.39
CA THR A 63 -31.66 -7.87 -13.20
C THR A 63 -31.30 -9.05 -12.31
N ILE A 64 -30.04 -9.08 -11.90
CA ILE A 64 -29.51 -9.96 -10.86
C ILE A 64 -29.23 -9.07 -9.64
N SER A 65 -29.71 -9.45 -8.46
CA SER A 65 -29.42 -8.73 -7.21
C SER A 65 -29.30 -9.69 -6.04
N LYS A 66 -28.35 -9.38 -5.15
CA LYS A 66 -28.06 -10.11 -3.92
C LYS A 66 -27.71 -9.14 -2.81
N ASP A 67 -28.25 -9.37 -1.62
CA ASP A 67 -27.94 -8.56 -0.44
C ASP A 67 -26.62 -8.98 0.23
N ASP A 68 -26.20 -10.23 0.02
CA ASP A 68 -25.05 -10.89 0.65
C ASP A 68 -23.98 -11.33 -0.36
N GLY A 69 -23.94 -10.68 -1.52
CA GLY A 69 -22.92 -10.93 -2.54
C GLY A 69 -21.53 -10.42 -2.17
N SER A 70 -20.61 -10.51 -3.12
CA SER A 70 -19.24 -10.06 -2.95
C SER A 70 -18.61 -9.51 -4.23
N VAL A 71 -17.65 -8.61 -4.04
CA VAL A 71 -16.77 -8.10 -5.08
C VAL A 71 -15.33 -8.32 -4.67
N PHE A 72 -14.59 -9.12 -5.42
CA PHE A 72 -13.16 -9.33 -5.22
C PHE A 72 -12.36 -8.33 -6.08
N VAL A 73 -11.67 -7.42 -5.40
CA VAL A 73 -10.90 -6.34 -6.01
C VAL A 73 -9.43 -6.74 -6.10
N THR A 74 -8.83 -6.55 -7.28
CA THR A 74 -7.41 -6.83 -7.52
C THR A 74 -6.76 -5.69 -8.30
N LYS A 75 -5.53 -5.33 -7.92
CA LYS A 75 -4.70 -4.40 -8.67
C LYS A 75 -4.08 -5.09 -9.87
N ILE A 76 -4.00 -4.40 -11.00
CA ILE A 76 -3.19 -4.86 -12.13
C ILE A 76 -1.74 -4.43 -11.89
N ALA A 77 -0.79 -5.36 -12.09
CA ALA A 77 0.61 -5.22 -11.70
C ALA A 77 1.32 -3.93 -12.17
N SER A 78 0.85 -3.30 -13.25
CA SER A 78 1.50 -2.14 -13.88
C SER A 78 1.01 -0.77 -13.40
N GLY A 79 0.11 -0.67 -12.42
CA GLY A 79 -0.27 0.62 -11.87
C GLY A 79 -1.76 0.75 -11.64
N THR A 80 -2.23 1.98 -11.80
CA THR A 80 -3.52 2.59 -11.43
C THR A 80 -4.81 1.89 -11.88
N LYS A 81 -4.75 0.66 -12.39
CA LYS A 81 -5.89 -0.12 -12.85
C LYS A 81 -6.26 -1.25 -11.90
N TYR A 82 -7.57 -1.48 -11.77
CA TYR A 82 -8.14 -2.51 -10.91
C TYR A 82 -9.18 -3.35 -11.65
N ASN A 83 -9.29 -4.62 -11.25
CA ASN A 83 -10.37 -5.51 -11.64
C ASN A 83 -11.31 -5.73 -10.45
N PHE A 84 -12.60 -5.90 -10.75
CA PHE A 84 -13.69 -6.14 -9.81
C PHE A 84 -14.42 -7.40 -10.27
N ARG A 85 -14.14 -8.51 -9.59
CA ARG A 85 -14.83 -9.77 -9.83
C ARG A 85 -16.07 -9.85 -8.97
N PHE A 86 -17.23 -9.94 -9.59
CA PHE A 86 -18.50 -10.07 -8.87
C PHE A 86 -18.83 -11.55 -8.63
N SER A 87 -19.55 -11.82 -7.54
CA SER A 87 -20.16 -13.14 -7.32
C SER A 87 -21.48 -13.30 -8.08
N ASP A 88 -22.14 -14.44 -7.91
CA ASP A 88 -23.53 -14.67 -8.33
C ASP A 88 -23.81 -14.55 -9.84
N GLY A 89 -22.77 -14.78 -10.66
CA GLY A 89 -22.89 -14.74 -12.11
C GLY A 89 -23.00 -13.33 -12.70
N ILE A 90 -22.75 -12.29 -11.90
CA ILE A 90 -22.64 -10.92 -12.40
C ILE A 90 -21.31 -10.76 -13.17
N PRO A 91 -21.32 -10.13 -14.37
CA PRO A 91 -20.08 -9.92 -15.13
C PRO A 91 -19.05 -9.04 -14.40
N ASP A 92 -17.78 -9.41 -14.52
CA ASP A 92 -16.64 -8.68 -13.96
C ASP A 92 -16.41 -7.32 -14.64
N LEU A 93 -15.89 -6.34 -13.90
CA LEU A 93 -15.32 -5.11 -14.45
C LEU A 93 -13.80 -5.23 -14.45
N ASN A 94 -13.15 -5.05 -15.61
CA ASN A 94 -11.71 -5.26 -15.75
C ASN A 94 -10.99 -4.00 -16.23
N GLY A 95 -9.80 -3.77 -15.70
CA GLY A 95 -8.88 -2.72 -16.16
C GLY A 95 -9.39 -1.29 -15.96
N VAL A 96 -10.24 -1.07 -14.96
CA VAL A 96 -10.78 0.26 -14.67
C VAL A 96 -9.68 1.13 -14.06
N GLU A 97 -9.50 2.34 -14.59
CA GLU A 97 -8.45 3.28 -14.20
C GLU A 97 -8.85 4.08 -12.96
N PHE A 98 -7.90 4.30 -12.04
CA PHE A 98 -8.11 4.99 -10.77
C PHE A 98 -7.01 5.98 -10.44
N LYS A 99 -7.35 6.95 -9.59
CA LYS A 99 -6.40 7.83 -8.92
C LYS A 99 -6.63 7.77 -7.41
N LYS A 100 -5.58 8.02 -6.63
CA LYS A 100 -5.69 8.18 -5.18
C LYS A 100 -6.15 9.60 -4.85
N GLU A 101 -7.03 9.73 -3.86
CA GLU A 101 -7.46 11.01 -3.28
C GLU A 101 -7.19 11.03 -1.77
N GLY A 102 -5.93 11.18 -1.39
CA GLY A 102 -5.45 10.98 -0.02
C GLY A 102 -4.93 9.56 0.19
N ASP A 103 -4.74 9.19 1.45
CA ASP A 103 -4.00 7.96 1.82
C ASP A 103 -4.84 6.70 1.57
N ASN A 104 -6.15 6.77 1.83
CA ASN A 104 -7.05 5.61 1.89
C ASN A 104 -8.26 5.75 0.97
N VAL A 105 -8.20 6.61 -0.05
CA VAL A 105 -9.30 6.78 -1.00
C VAL A 105 -8.81 6.53 -2.41
N LEU A 106 -9.55 5.69 -3.13
CA LEU A 106 -9.37 5.39 -4.54
C LEU A 106 -10.64 5.80 -5.30
N VAL A 107 -10.49 6.62 -6.35
CA VAL A 107 -11.62 7.04 -7.18
C VAL A 107 -11.36 6.75 -8.65
N MET A 108 -12.39 6.28 -9.33
CA MET A 108 -12.34 5.99 -10.77
C MET A 108 -11.99 7.26 -11.56
N VAL A 109 -11.02 7.16 -12.46
CA VAL A 109 -10.70 8.24 -13.39
C VAL A 109 -11.85 8.38 -14.39
N GLY A 110 -12.29 9.61 -14.63
CA GLY A 110 -13.44 9.88 -15.51
C GLY A 110 -14.81 9.60 -14.87
N GLY A 111 -14.86 9.36 -13.54
CA GLY A 111 -16.12 9.21 -12.83
C GLY A 111 -16.98 10.47 -12.83
N THR A 112 -18.29 10.28 -12.80
CA THR A 112 -19.33 11.31 -12.74
C THR A 112 -20.28 11.01 -11.59
N ALA A 113 -21.25 11.90 -11.35
CA ALA A 113 -22.30 11.66 -10.35
C ALA A 113 -23.15 10.40 -10.64
N THR A 114 -23.23 9.96 -11.90
CA THR A 114 -24.07 8.85 -12.35
C THR A 114 -23.28 7.62 -12.78
N SER A 115 -21.94 7.69 -12.79
CA SER A 115 -21.07 6.54 -13.05
C SER A 115 -19.75 6.70 -12.30
N TYR A 116 -19.54 5.96 -11.24
CA TYR A 116 -18.36 6.01 -10.39
C TYR A 116 -18.05 4.65 -9.75
N ILE A 117 -16.77 4.45 -9.45
CA ILE A 117 -16.30 3.45 -8.49
C ILE A 117 -15.43 4.18 -7.49
N ARG A 118 -15.71 3.96 -6.20
CA ARG A 118 -14.96 4.54 -5.09
C ARG A 118 -14.68 3.47 -4.05
N ILE A 119 -13.43 3.44 -3.60
CA ILE A 119 -13.03 2.72 -2.40
C ILE A 119 -12.58 3.76 -1.39
N ASP A 120 -13.17 3.75 -0.22
CA ASP A 120 -12.84 4.66 0.88
C ASP A 120 -12.61 3.82 2.13
N ASN A 121 -11.34 3.66 2.47
CA ASN A 121 -10.89 2.72 3.49
C ASN A 121 -11.36 1.28 3.19
N ASN A 122 -12.29 0.73 3.98
CA ASN A 122 -12.86 -0.60 3.81
C ASN A 122 -14.21 -0.58 3.07
N ASP A 123 -14.70 0.58 2.64
CA ASP A 123 -15.98 0.74 1.96
C ASP A 123 -15.80 0.75 0.44
N LEU A 124 -16.49 -0.15 -0.26
CA LEU A 124 -16.60 -0.17 -1.72
C LEU A 124 -17.98 0.33 -2.14
N LYS A 125 -18.00 1.35 -3.00
CA LYS A 125 -19.20 1.84 -3.66
C LYS A 125 -19.02 1.80 -5.17
N ILE A 126 -19.94 1.12 -5.85
CA ILE A 126 -20.01 1.05 -7.30
C ILE A 126 -21.41 1.51 -7.72
N LEU A 127 -21.44 2.48 -8.64
CA LEU A 127 -22.54 2.72 -9.57
C LEU A 127 -21.85 2.88 -10.91
N TYR A 128 -21.75 1.84 -11.71
CA TYR A 128 -21.03 1.90 -12.98
C TYR A 128 -21.98 1.63 -14.13
N ILE A 129 -21.99 2.52 -15.11
CA ILE A 129 -22.85 2.41 -16.30
C ILE A 129 -21.97 2.38 -17.54
N ALA A 130 -22.12 1.33 -18.33
CA ALA A 130 -21.44 1.16 -19.62
C ALA A 130 -22.32 0.31 -20.56
N ASP A 131 -22.37 0.71 -21.84
CA ASP A 131 -23.09 -0.04 -22.88
C ASP A 131 -24.56 -0.37 -22.55
N GLY A 132 -25.26 0.55 -21.88
CA GLY A 132 -26.65 0.36 -21.44
C GLY A 132 -26.83 -0.58 -20.24
N LYS A 133 -25.73 -1.08 -19.66
CA LYS A 133 -25.71 -1.98 -18.51
C LYS A 133 -25.30 -1.22 -17.26
N THR A 134 -25.77 -1.68 -16.11
CA THR A 134 -25.49 -1.06 -14.81
C THR A 134 -24.98 -2.09 -13.83
N TRP A 135 -23.88 -1.79 -13.16
CA TRP A 135 -23.35 -2.54 -12.01
C TRP A 135 -23.50 -1.68 -10.76
N THR A 136 -23.91 -2.30 -9.66
CA THR A 136 -23.89 -1.64 -8.35
C THR A 136 -23.26 -2.54 -7.30
N ALA A 137 -22.56 -1.92 -6.37
CA ALA A 137 -22.09 -2.59 -5.16
C ALA A 137 -22.07 -1.61 -3.99
N ASN A 138 -22.45 -2.09 -2.83
CA ASN A 138 -22.25 -1.43 -1.55
C ASN A 138 -21.74 -2.48 -0.57
N GLY A 139 -20.41 -2.56 -0.47
CA GLY A 139 -19.74 -3.63 0.26
C GLY A 139 -18.72 -3.10 1.25
N LYS A 140 -18.41 -3.92 2.26
CA LYS A 140 -17.37 -3.64 3.25
C LYS A 140 -16.42 -4.82 3.42
N ARG A 141 -15.20 -4.53 3.88
CA ARG A 141 -14.16 -5.51 4.18
C ARG A 141 -13.82 -5.57 5.67
#